data_AF-A0A8S2ZQC2-F1
#
_entry.id   AF-A0A8S2ZQC2-F1
#
_cell.length_a   1.000
_cell.length_b   1.000
_cell.length_c   1.000
_cell.angle_alpha   90.00
_cell.angle_beta   90.00
_cell.angle_gamma   90.00
#
_symmetry.space_group_name_H-M   'P 1'
#
loop_
_entity.id
_entity.type
_entity.pdbx_description
1 polymer ?
#
loop_
_entity_poly.entity_id
_entity_poly.type
_entity_poly.pdbx_seq_one_letter_code
_entity_poly.pdbx_strand_id
1 'polypeptide(L)' 'MKIRYDKGRPNIHFHPGDLVWLHREGAKSKLDSNYIGPYVISKQLGPQTFELEDSQGQHLRLAHSNQLKLFYSDEFD' A
#
# COMPACT_ATOMS: atom_id res chain seq x y z
N MET A 1 28.95 9.91 12.37
CA MET A 1 27.89 8.98 11.88
C MET A 1 26.55 9.45 12.40
N LYS A 2 25.62 9.83 11.52
CA LYS A 2 24.31 10.36 11.91
C LYS A 2 23.32 9.18 11.90
N ILE A 3 23.12 8.56 13.06
CA ILE A 3 22.16 7.47 13.23
C ILE A 3 20.77 8.10 13.19
N ARG A 4 20.07 8.02 12.06
CA ARG A 4 18.69 8.49 11.94
C ARG A 4 17.78 7.42 12.55
N TYR A 5 17.34 7.66 13.77
CA TYR A 5 16.26 6.88 14.37
C TYR A 5 14.96 7.18 13.61
N ASP A 6 14.42 6.15 12.95
CA ASP A 6 13.10 6.18 12.33
C ASP A 6 12.04 6.04 13.46
N LYS A 7 11.85 7.13 14.22
CA LYS A 7 10.86 7.19 15.31
C LYS A 7 9.46 7.25 14.70
N GLY A 8 8.70 6.16 14.88
CA GLY A 8 7.24 6.21 14.79
C GLY A 8 6.62 5.71 13.49
N ARG A 9 7.25 4.77 12.77
CA ARG A 9 6.47 4.03 11.76
C ARG A 9 5.43 3.19 12.48
N PRO A 10 4.12 3.40 12.23
CA PRO A 10 3.14 2.40 12.64
C PRO A 10 3.58 1.08 12.02
N ASN A 11 3.68 0.04 12.84
CA ASN A 11 4.02 -1.29 12.37
C ASN A 11 2.78 -1.86 11.66
N ILE A 12 2.48 -1.31 10.49
CA ILE A 12 1.37 -1.74 9.66
C ILE A 12 1.83 -3.04 9.02
N HIS A 13 1.43 -4.15 9.63
CA HIS A 13 1.61 -5.47 9.07
C HIS A 13 0.52 -5.69 8.03
N PHE A 14 0.94 -5.73 6.78
CA PHE A 14 0.10 -6.14 5.67
C PHE A 14 0.22 -7.64 5.46
N HIS A 15 -0.90 -8.31 5.17
CA HIS A 15 -0.95 -9.74 4.89
C HIS A 15 -1.46 -10.00 3.47
N PRO A 16 -1.05 -11.10 2.83
CA PRO A 16 -1.69 -11.57 1.61
C PRO A 16 -3.21 -11.73 1.82
N GLY A 17 -4.00 -11.16 0.92
CA GLY A 17 -5.46 -11.07 1.01
C GLY A 17 -5.98 -9.70 1.45
N ASP A 18 -5.15 -8.84 2.04
CA ASP A 18 -5.59 -7.51 2.46
C ASP A 18 -5.87 -6.60 1.26
N LEU A 19 -6.97 -5.85 1.33
CA LEU A 19 -7.26 -4.77 0.40
C LEU A 19 -6.48 -3.51 0.80
N VAL A 20 -5.79 -2.91 -0.16
CA VAL A 20 -4.94 -1.75 0.02
C VAL A 20 -5.10 -0.74 -1.10
N TRP A 21 -4.98 0.52 -0.73
CA TRP A 21 -4.78 1.65 -1.62
C TRP A 21 -3.29 1.83 -1.91
N LEU A 22 -2.94 2.01 -3.19
CA LEU A 22 -1.58 2.30 -3.62
C LEU A 22 -1.41 3.80 -3.86
N HIS A 23 -0.42 4.42 -3.23
CA HIS A 23 -0.11 5.82 -3.46
C HIS A 23 0.39 6.05 -4.90
N ARG A 24 -0.22 7.00 -5.62
CA ARG A 24 0.17 7.37 -6.98
C ARG A 24 1.49 8.13 -6.95
N GLU A 25 2.54 7.55 -7.52
CA GLU A 25 3.80 8.27 -7.76
C GLU A 25 3.71 9.10 -9.05
N GLY A 26 4.01 10.40 -8.99
CA GLY A 26 4.04 11.28 -10.17
C GLY A 26 3.59 12.72 -9.92
N ALA A 27 3.79 13.58 -10.93
CA ALA A 27 3.28 14.96 -10.91
C ALA A 27 1.75 14.94 -10.95
N LYS A 28 1.11 15.54 -9.95
CA LYS A 28 -0.35 15.59 -9.82
C LYS A 28 -0.87 17.02 -9.96
N SER A 29 -2.10 17.15 -10.46
CA SER A 29 -2.87 18.37 -10.27
C SER A 29 -3.37 18.46 -8.82
N LYS A 30 -3.62 19.66 -8.32
CA LYS A 30 -3.98 19.90 -6.89
C LYS A 30 -5.28 19.19 -6.46
N LEU A 31 -6.11 18.78 -7.42
CA LEU A 31 -7.40 18.13 -7.22
C LEU A 31 -7.40 16.61 -7.49
N ASP A 32 -6.28 16.04 -7.95
CA ASP A 32 -6.21 14.59 -8.21
C ASP A 32 -6.11 13.76 -6.92
N SER A 33 -6.74 12.59 -6.93
CA SER A 33 -6.63 11.61 -5.85
C SER A 33 -5.20 11.07 -5.73
N ASN A 34 -4.69 11.00 -4.51
CA ASN A 34 -3.33 10.53 -4.21
C ASN A 34 -3.19 9.01 -4.20
N TYR A 35 -4.31 8.28 -4.27
CA TYR A 35 -4.34 6.83 -4.14
C TYR A 35 -5.07 6.22 -5.34
N ILE A 36 -4.58 5.05 -5.77
CA ILE A 36 -5.11 4.22 -6.84
C ILE A 36 -5.49 2.87 -6.21
N GLY A 37 -6.60 2.29 -6.63
CA GLY A 37 -7.04 0.99 -6.14
C GLY A 37 -8.56 0.94 -5.97
N PRO A 38 -9.10 -0.04 -5.24
CA PRO A 38 -8.41 -0.95 -4.33
C PRO A 38 -7.62 -2.06 -5.03
N TYR A 39 -6.49 -2.44 -4.44
CA TYR A 39 -5.66 -3.59 -4.81
C TYR A 39 -5.69 -4.64 -3.70
N VAL A 40 -5.49 -5.91 -4.03
CA VAL A 40 -5.33 -7.01 -3.06
C VAL A 40 -3.86 -7.37 -2.97
N ILE A 41 -3.33 -7.60 -1.77
CA ILE A 41 -1.97 -8.13 -1.62
C ILE A 41 -1.99 -9.61 -2.00
N SER A 42 -1.30 -9.97 -3.08
CA SER A 42 -1.17 -11.37 -3.50
C SER A 42 -0.06 -12.07 -2.74
N LYS A 43 1.09 -11.41 -2.57
CA LYS A 43 2.27 -12.02 -1.95
C LYS A 43 3.17 -11.00 -1.25
N GLN A 44 3.79 -11.42 -0.16
CA GLN A 44 4.90 -10.70 0.45
C GLN A 44 6.22 -11.20 -0.15
N LEU A 45 6.94 -10.32 -0.85
CA LEU A 45 8.23 -10.63 -1.47
C LEU A 45 9.40 -10.30 -0.55
N GLY A 46 9.21 -9.39 0.39
CA GLY A 46 10.21 -9.03 1.40
C GLY A 46 9.58 -8.38 2.62
N PRO A 47 10.37 -7.95 3.62
CA PRO A 47 9.85 -7.39 4.87
C PRO A 47 9.02 -6.12 4.67
N GLN A 48 9.25 -5.37 3.58
CA GLN A 48 8.52 -4.13 3.26
C GLN A 48 8.05 -4.09 1.80
N THR A 49 8.17 -5.19 1.06
CA THR A 49 7.88 -5.24 -0.38
C THR A 49 6.78 -6.27 -0.62
N PHE A 50 5.70 -5.79 -1.24
CA PHE A 50 4.50 -6.57 -1.49
C PHE A 50 4.16 -6.57 -2.97
N GLU A 51 3.59 -7.68 -3.40
CA GLU A 51 2.99 -7.88 -4.70
C GLU A 51 1.49 -7.67 -4.55
N LEU A 52 0.97 -6.76 -5.36
CA LEU A 52 -0.42 -6.35 -5.40
C LEU A 52 -1.05 -6.88 -6.68
N GLU A 53 -2.28 -7.34 -6.59
CA GLU A 53 -3.14 -7.68 -7.70
C GLU A 53 -4.32 -6.70 -7.75
N ASP A 54 -4.75 -6.33 -8.95
CA ASP A 54 -6.07 -5.72 -9.10
C ASP A 54 -7.16 -6.70 -8.63
N SER A 55 -8.36 -6.19 -8.33
CA SER A 55 -9.56 -6.97 -8.01
C SER A 55 -9.86 -8.13 -8.96
N GLN A 56 -9.39 -8.05 -10.21
CA GLN A 56 -9.55 -9.08 -11.23
C GLN A 56 -8.38 -10.07 -11.32
N GLY A 57 -7.31 -9.91 -10.53
CA GLY A 57 -6.11 -10.75 -10.56
C GLY A 57 -5.25 -10.60 -11.83
N GLN A 58 -5.56 -9.63 -12.70
CA GLN A 58 -4.95 -9.54 -14.04
C GLN A 58 -3.69 -8.67 -14.08
N HIS A 59 -3.50 -7.77 -13.12
CA HIS A 59 -2.40 -6.82 -13.13
C HIS A 59 -1.64 -6.86 -11.82
N LEU A 60 -0.38 -7.28 -11.91
CA LEU A 60 0.54 -7.35 -10.78
C LEU A 60 1.31 -6.03 -10.65
N ARG A 61 1.28 -5.43 -9.46
CA ARG A 61 2.11 -4.28 -9.10
C ARG A 61 2.96 -4.57 -7.89
N LEU A 62 4.20 -4.11 -7.96
CA LEU A 62 5.14 -4.18 -6.86
C LEU A 62 5.15 -2.85 -6.12
N ALA A 63 4.93 -2.88 -4.81
CA ALA A 63 4.86 -1.68 -3.99
C ALA A 63 5.59 -1.88 -2.65
N HIS A 64 6.16 -0.79 -2.17
CA HIS A 64 6.74 -0.73 -0.83
C HIS A 64 5.65 -0.42 0.21
N SER A 65 5.76 -0.96 1.42
CA SER A 65 4.80 -0.76 2.52
C SER A 65 4.43 0.71 2.75
N ASN A 66 5.41 1.62 2.68
CA ASN A 66 5.21 3.07 2.79
C ASN A 66 4.27 3.68 1.71
N GLN A 67 4.10 3.02 0.57
CA GLN A 67 3.18 3.46 -0.49
C GLN A 67 1.78 2.85 -0.33
N LEU A 68 1.63 1.87 0.55
CA LEU A 68 0.38 1.18 0.79
C LEU A 68 -0.38 1.82 1.93
N LYS A 69 -1.70 1.87 1.79
CA LYS A 69 -2.61 2.24 2.86
C LYS A 69 -3.72 1.20 2.93
N LEU A 70 -3.97 0.61 4.10
CA LEU A 70 -5.07 -0.33 4.30
C LEU A 70 -6.39 0.28 3.81
N PHE A 71 -7.11 -0.47 3.00
CA PHE A 71 -8.49 -0.20 2.64
C PHE A 71 -9.35 -0.70 3.80
N TYR A 72 -9.63 0.17 4.76
CA TYR A 72 -10.67 -0.10 5.73
C TYR A 72 -11.99 0.12 5.01
N SER A 73 -12.70 -0.97 4.70
CA SER A 73 -14.14 -0.89 4.54
C SER A 73 -14.66 -0.59 5.94
N ASP A 74 -14.93 0.68 6.23
CA ASP A 74 -15.66 1.10 7.41
C ASP A 74 -17.09 0.56 7.27
N GLU A 75 -17.26 -0.76 7.43
CA GLU A 75 -18.53 -1.32 7.87
C GLU A 75 -18.64 -0.96 9.34
N PHE A 76 -19.16 0.24 9.58
CA PHE A 76 -19.71 0.64 10.87
C PHE A 76 -20.81 -0.37 11.24
N ASP A 77 -20.56 -1.16 12.29
CA ASP A 77 -21.59 -1.87 13.07
C ASP A 77 -22.28 -0.87 14.02
#